data_AF-A0A9X6QW39-F1
#
_entry.id   AF-A0A9X6QW39-F1
#
_cell.length_a   1.000
_cell.length_b   1.000
_cell.length_c   1.000
_cell.angle_alpha   90.00
_cell.angle_beta   90.00
_cell.angle_gamma   90.00
#
_symmetry.space_group_name_H-M   'P 1'
#
loop_
_entity.id
_entity.type
_entity.pdbx_description
1 polymer ?
#
loop_
_entity_poly.entity_id
_entity_poly.type
_entity_poly.pdbx_seq_one_letter_code
_entity_poly.pdbx_strand_id
1 'polypeptide(L)' 'MEFWALAYLYQEDVYYDFAKEDITHGYTSTCFLPTEETAQKYIDENNVSDEFIPVKVTVHTLHNASWTSSRETVDHWGH' A
#
# COMPACT_ATOMS: atom_id res chain seq x y z
N MET A 1 2.51 -14.36 -0.78
CA MET A 1 3.42 -13.56 0.07
C MET A 1 2.62 -12.38 0.58
N GLU A 2 2.70 -12.09 1.87
CA GLU A 2 1.97 -10.98 2.48
C GLU A 2 2.92 -9.79 2.64
N PHE A 3 2.45 -8.62 2.26
CA PHE A 3 3.13 -7.34 2.38
C PHE A 3 2.16 -6.29 2.88
N TRP A 4 2.70 -5.12 3.21
CA TRP A 4 1.93 -3.94 3.58
C TRP A 4 2.25 -2.80 2.63
N ALA A 5 1.26 -1.96 2.36
CA ALA A 5 1.42 -0.75 1.56
C ALA A 5 0.71 0.41 2.26
N LEU A 6 1.12 1.65 1.94
CA LEU A 6 0.44 2.85 2.40
C LEU A 6 -0.56 3.26 1.34
N ALA A 7 -1.85 3.01 1.59
CA ALA A 7 -2.92 3.40 0.69
C ALA A 7 -3.36 4.84 0.96
N TYR A 8 -3.56 5.60 -0.11
CA TYR A 8 -4.04 6.98 -0.01
C TYR A 8 -5.55 6.99 0.27
N LEU A 9 -5.96 7.76 1.27
CA LEU A 9 -7.33 7.79 1.75
C LEU A 9 -8.31 8.40 0.76
N TYR A 10 -7.88 9.41 0.01
CA TYR A 10 -8.77 10.19 -0.86
C TYR A 10 -8.96 9.61 -2.26
N GLN A 11 -8.18 8.59 -2.63
CA GLN A 11 -8.28 7.99 -3.96
C GLN A 11 -8.00 6.48 -3.92
N GLU A 12 -8.93 5.72 -4.49
CA GLU A 12 -8.80 4.28 -4.63
C GLU A 12 -7.60 3.93 -5.53
N ASP A 13 -6.93 2.83 -5.19
CA ASP A 13 -5.79 2.30 -5.93
C ASP A 13 -4.62 3.29 -6.08
N VAL A 14 -4.47 4.19 -5.11
CA VAL A 14 -3.30 5.06 -4.98
C VAL A 14 -2.49 4.67 -3.76
N TYR A 15 -1.17 4.55 -3.95
CA TYR A 15 -0.26 4.08 -2.91
C TYR A 15 0.99 4.93 -2.87
N TYR A 16 1.64 4.98 -1.70
CA TYR A 16 2.94 5.60 -1.57
C TYR A 16 4.05 4.72 -2.18
N ASP A 17 4.89 5.31 -3.03
CA ASP A 17 6.05 4.68 -3.66
C ASP A 17 7.32 5.13 -2.93
N PHE A 18 7.89 4.25 -2.10
CA PHE A 18 9.07 4.57 -1.29
C PHE A 18 10.33 4.85 -2.12
N ALA A 19 10.37 4.42 -3.39
CA ALA A 19 11.51 4.72 -4.26
C ALA A 19 11.40 6.10 -4.93
N LYS A 20 10.19 6.61 -5.12
CA LYS A 20 9.94 7.94 -5.69
C LYS A 20 9.69 9.01 -4.62
N GLU A 21 9.40 8.59 -3.39
CA GLU A 21 8.95 9.46 -2.31
C GLU A 21 7.67 10.24 -2.66
N ASP A 22 6.79 9.62 -3.47
CA ASP A 22 5.58 10.23 -4.01
C ASP A 22 4.46 9.17 -4.17
N ILE A 23 3.26 9.58 -4.58
CA ILE A 23 2.14 8.67 -4.81
C ILE A 23 2.20 8.05 -6.21
N THR A 24 1.64 6.84 -6.35
CA THR A 24 1.53 6.15 -7.63
C THR A 24 0.16 5.49 -7.76
N HIS A 25 -0.34 5.43 -8.99
CA HIS A 25 -1.52 4.65 -9.34
C HIS A 25 -1.16 3.17 -9.47
N GLY A 26 -1.88 2.33 -8.74
CA GLY A 26 -1.50 0.94 -8.50
C GLY A 26 -0.24 0.85 -7.63
N TYR A 27 -0.09 -0.23 -6.89
CA TYR A 27 1.15 -0.50 -6.17
C TYR A 27 2.20 -1.10 -7.11
N THR A 28 3.46 -1.00 -6.73
CA THR A 28 4.55 -1.77 -7.36
C THR A 28 5.39 -2.43 -6.27
N SER A 29 6.46 -3.14 -6.63
CA SER A 29 7.35 -3.75 -5.65
C SER A 29 7.98 -2.73 -4.69
N THR A 30 8.09 -1.45 -5.08
CA THR A 30 8.65 -0.39 -4.25
C THR A 30 7.64 0.20 -3.27
N CYS A 31 6.37 -0.19 -3.33
CA CYS A 31 5.33 0.20 -2.38
C CYS A 31 5.24 -0.76 -1.18
N PHE A 32 5.97 -1.88 -1.20
CA PHE A 32 5.82 -2.95 -0.23
C PHE A 32 6.73 -2.81 0.97
N LEU A 33 6.11 -2.90 2.14
CA LEU A 33 6.73 -3.01 3.45
C LEU A 33 6.55 -4.43 3.99
N PRO A 34 7.50 -4.91 4.81
CA PRO A 34 7.47 -6.28 5.30
C PRO A 34 6.41 -6.53 6.38
N THR A 35 6.04 -5.51 7.15
CA THR A 35 5.12 -5.63 8.30
C THR A 35 4.25 -4.38 8.46
N GLU A 36 3.10 -4.56 9.11
CA GLU A 36 2.20 -3.47 9.53
C GLU A 36 2.92 -2.46 10.40
N GLU A 37 3.73 -2.94 11.35
CA GLU A 37 4.50 -2.09 12.27
C GLU A 37 5.41 -1.13 11.51
N THR A 38 6.04 -1.59 10.42
CA THR A 38 6.88 -0.71 9.59
C THR A 38 6.05 0.35 8.87
N ALA A 39 4.86 -0.01 8.39
CA ALA A 39 3.94 0.90 7.73
C ALA A 39 3.39 1.95 8.69
N GLN A 40 2.95 1.53 9.88
CA GLN A 40 2.45 2.42 10.92
C GLN A 40 3.56 3.35 11.42
N LYS A 41 4.76 2.81 11.67
CA LYS A 41 5.91 3.62 12.07
C LYS A 41 6.20 4.71 11.04
N TYR A 42 6.17 4.39 9.75
CA TYR A 42 6.37 5.39 8.70
C TYR A 42 5.31 6.49 8.75
N ILE A 43 4.03 6.11 8.91
CA ILE A 43 2.93 7.08 9.04
C ILE A 43 3.15 8.00 10.24
N ASP A 44 3.51 7.44 11.40
CA ASP A 44 3.70 8.19 12.64
C ASP A 44 4.93 9.12 12.56
N GLU A 45 6.05 8.66 12.00
CA GLU A 45 7.29 9.44 11.86
C GLU A 45 7.14 10.59 10.86
N ASN A 46 6.32 10.44 9.83
CA ASN A 46 6.07 11.46 8.82
C ASN A 46 4.81 12.29 9.10
N ASN A 47 4.03 11.94 10.12
CA ASN A 47 2.78 12.59 10.50
C ASN A 47 1.77 12.67 9.33
N VAL A 48 1.62 11.57 8.59
CA VAL A 48 0.76 11.46 7.39
C VAL A 48 -0.47 10.57 7.60
N SER A 49 -0.88 10.38 8.84
CA SER A 49 -2.02 9.51 9.21
C SER A 49 -3.37 10.03 8.72
N ASP A 50 -3.47 11.33 8.43
CA ASP A 50 -4.65 11.94 7.81
C ASP A 50 -4.77 11.65 6.30
N GLU A 51 -3.67 11.20 5.66
CA GLU A 51 -3.60 11.00 4.21
C GLU A 51 -3.42 9.52 3.82
N PHE A 52 -2.74 8.75 4.66
CA PHE A 52 -2.39 7.36 4.36
C PHE A 52 -2.76 6.42 5.49
N ILE A 53 -3.15 5.21 5.10
CA ILE A 53 -3.36 4.10 6.01
C ILE A 53 -2.59 2.85 5.58
N PRO A 54 -2.18 2.01 6.53
CA PRO A 54 -1.56 0.74 6.20
C PRO A 54 -2.62 -0.24 5.68
N VAL A 55 -2.34 -0.89 4.56
CA VAL A 55 -3.20 -1.94 4.00
C VAL A 55 -2.40 -3.20 3.74
N LYS A 56 -2.97 -4.35 4.07
CA LYS A 56 -2.35 -5.63 3.72
C LYS A 56 -2.55 -5.91 2.23
N VAL A 57 -1.47 -6.28 1.57
CA VAL A 57 -1.44 -6.74 0.19
C VAL A 57 -0.94 -8.19 0.16
N THR A 58 -1.79 -9.08 -0.34
CA THR A 58 -1.44 -10.49 -0.58
C THR A 58 -1.07 -10.67 -2.04
N VAL A 59 0.21 -10.93 -2.31
CA VAL A 59 0.73 -11.27 -3.64
C VAL A 59 0.65 -12.78 -3.82
N HIS A 60 -0.19 -13.25 -4.74
CA HIS A 60 -0.51 -14.67 -4.87
C HIS A 60 0.48 -15.44 -5.74
N THR A 61 0.85 -14.94 -6.92
CA THR A 61 1.87 -15.59 -7.78
C THR A 61 2.21 -14.72 -8.99
N LEU A 62 3.42 -14.93 -9.52
CA LEU A 62 3.90 -14.39 -10.79
C LEU A 62 3.78 -15.53 -11.82
N HIS A 63 2.73 -15.54 -12.63
CA HIS A 63 2.57 -16.52 -13.70
C HIS A 63 2.61 -15.80 -15.04
N ASN A 64 3.59 -16.12 -15.89
CA ASN A 64 3.78 -15.51 -17.22
C ASN A 64 3.74 -13.97 -17.23
N ALA A 65 4.61 -13.33 -16.43
CA ALA A 65 4.80 -11.87 -16.37
C ALA A 65 3.58 -11.03 -15.90
N SER A 66 2.48 -11.67 -15.51
CA SER A 66 1.33 -11.01 -14.88
C SER A 66 1.34 -11.34 -13.38
N TRP A 67 1.30 -10.30 -12.56
CA TRP A 67 1.32 -10.38 -11.11
C TRP A 67 -0.12 -10.24 -10.62
N THR A 68 -0.63 -11.26 -9.91
CA THR A 68 -1.94 -11.18 -9.26
C THR A 68 -1.76 -10.88 -7.79
N SER A 69 -2.45 -9.85 -7.35
CA SER A 69 -2.38 -9.36 -5.99
C SER A 69 -3.75 -8.89 -5.54
N SER A 70 -4.03 -9.15 -4.26
CA SER A 70 -5.27 -8.81 -3.60
C SER A 70 -4.93 -7.89 -2.44
N ARG A 71 -5.79 -6.93 -2.13
CA ARG A 71 -5.60 -5.98 -1.03
C ARG A 71 -6.82 -5.98 -0.13
N GLU A 72 -6.63 -5.60 1.13
CA GLU A 72 -7.75 -5.32 2.00
C GLU A 72 -8.52 -4.08 1.53
N THR A 73 -9.83 -4.10 1.74
CA THR A 73 -10.70 -2.96 1.47
C THR A 73 -10.42 -1.87 2.49
N VAL A 74 -10.33 -0.62 2.02
CA VAL A 74 -10.22 0.54 2.90
C VAL A 74 -11.62 1.08 3.13
N ASP A 75 -12.08 1.09 4.38
CA ASP A 75 -13.40 1.60 4.78
C ASP A 75 -13.67 3.03 4.25
N HIS A 76 -12.61 3.82 4.06
CA HIS A 76 -12.70 5.20 3.59
C HIS A 76 -13.06 5.36 2.11
N TRP A 77 -12.93 4.32 1.28
CA TRP A 77 -13.25 4.42 -0.14
C TRP A 77 -14.74 4.31 -0.46
N GLY A 78 -15.57 4.03 0.54
CA GLY A 78 -17.03 4.09 0.42
C GLY A 78 -17.57 3.00 -0.51
N HIS A 79 -18.09 1.93 0.08
CA HIS A 79 -18.98 0.99 -0.60
C HIS A 79 -20.44 1.32 -0.32
#